data_AF-A0A8I1RI63-F1
#
_entry.id   AF-A0A8I1RI63-F1
#
_cell.length_a   1.000
_cell.length_b   1.000
_cell.length_c   1.000
_cell.angle_alpha   90.00
_cell.angle_beta   90.00
_cell.angle_gamma   90.00
#
_symmetry.space_group_name_H-M   'P 1'
#
loop_
_entity.id
_entity.type
_entity.pdbx_description
1 polymer ?
#
loop_
_entity_poly.entity_id
_entity_poly.type
_entity_poly.pdbx_seq_one_letter_code
_entity_poly.pdbx_strand_id
1 'polypeptide(L)'
;MFKQKTAGLAAILCAAGVMALAGTAQANVITGASSAYAESVAVTITPLIGVSGALESGPGPVAAGTAPAAYNEMHSALSLTIGNILSTGVLNAGAASNVDGSSGAKFASASASVDQLGLRILNVLGIGATAIGSSAQVDGDYGAFTTSGLTTLAGLSVGGIGILTVAPTVNDVLLDLAGLRIVLNEQIASGNGVSTAGLGVNAIHISLTDVPYLWGIVPSVLNGDIVIGHSEAFLTAAPSTGANPVPEPATLSLAGAALMGLFGLRRKRVTA
;
A
#
# COMPACT_ATOMS: atom_id res chain seq x y z
N MET A 1 -49.32 9.93 42.08
CA MET A 1 -49.33 8.96 40.96
C MET A 1 -48.23 9.23 39.92
N PHE A 2 -46.97 9.50 40.30
CA PHE A 2 -45.92 9.86 39.31
C PHE A 2 -44.46 9.39 39.60
N LYS A 3 -44.18 8.64 40.68
CA LYS A 3 -42.80 8.26 41.04
C LYS A 3 -42.31 6.89 40.53
N GLN A 4 -43.15 6.12 39.83
CA GLN A 4 -42.85 4.72 39.53
C GLN A 4 -42.33 4.45 38.10
N LYS A 5 -42.44 5.42 37.17
CA LYS A 5 -42.08 5.23 35.75
C LYS A 5 -40.62 5.59 35.39
N THR A 6 -39.92 6.35 36.23
CA THR A 6 -38.56 6.84 35.92
C THR A 6 -37.46 5.80 36.19
N ALA A 7 -37.68 4.87 37.12
CA ALA A 7 -36.68 3.85 37.47
C ALA A 7 -36.54 2.74 36.42
N GLY A 8 -37.61 2.41 35.68
CA GLY A 8 -37.58 1.39 34.63
C GLY A 8 -36.86 1.84 33.36
N LEU A 9 -36.95 3.13 33.03
CA LEU A 9 -36.33 3.70 31.83
C LEU A 9 -34.79 3.78 31.97
N ALA A 10 -34.30 4.13 33.16
CA ALA A 10 -32.86 4.19 33.44
C ALA A 10 -32.17 2.81 33.38
N ALA A 11 -32.86 1.74 33.80
CA ALA A 11 -32.33 0.38 33.75
C ALA A 11 -32.21 -0.16 32.32
N ILE A 12 -33.14 0.21 31.43
CA ILE A 12 -33.11 -0.18 30.00
C ILE A 12 -32.01 0.58 29.24
N LEU A 13 -31.81 1.88 29.55
CA LEU A 13 -30.71 2.66 28.96
C LEU A 13 -29.32 2.12 29.39
N CYS A 14 -29.14 1.69 30.64
CA CYS A 14 -27.88 1.07 31.07
C CYS A 14 -27.63 -0.29 30.38
N ALA A 15 -28.66 -1.10 30.15
CA ALA A 15 -28.51 -2.39 29.47
C ALA A 15 -28.17 -2.24 27.97
N ALA A 16 -28.74 -1.23 27.30
CA ALA A 16 -28.40 -0.93 25.90
C ALA A 16 -27.00 -0.31 25.75
N GLY A 17 -26.53 0.47 26.74
CA GLY A 17 -25.19 1.06 26.73
C GLY A 17 -24.05 0.04 26.86
N VAL A 18 -24.29 -1.11 27.50
CA VAL A 18 -23.26 -2.15 27.70
C VAL A 18 -23.05 -3.03 26.46
N MET A 19 -24.05 -3.16 25.58
CA MET A 19 -23.90 -3.91 24.32
C MET A 19 -23.16 -3.14 23.22
N ALA A 20 -22.89 -1.84 23.41
CA ALA A 20 -22.12 -1.01 22.48
C ALA A 20 -20.59 -1.08 22.69
N LEU A 21 -20.12 -1.86 23.67
CA LEU A 21 -18.69 -2.05 23.97
C LEU A 21 -18.10 -3.30 23.29
N ALA A 22 -18.52 -3.61 22.06
CA ALA A 22 -17.84 -4.62 21.26
C ALA A 22 -16.41 -4.13 20.98
N GLY A 23 -15.45 -4.62 21.77
CA GLY A 23 -14.04 -4.28 21.62
C GLY A 23 -13.54 -4.67 20.23
N THR A 24 -12.73 -3.81 19.62
CA THR A 24 -11.96 -4.17 18.43
C THR A 24 -11.00 -5.29 18.79
N ALA A 25 -11.07 -6.42 18.09
CA ALA A 25 -10.13 -7.52 18.29
C ALA A 25 -8.72 -7.03 17.91
N GLN A 26 -7.82 -6.91 18.89
CA GLN A 26 -6.42 -6.53 18.67
C GLN A 26 -5.62 -7.75 18.17
N ALA A 27 -4.63 -7.57 17.28
CA ALA A 27 -3.72 -8.64 16.92
C ALA A 27 -2.69 -8.92 18.02
N ASN A 28 -2.27 -10.19 18.12
CA ASN A 28 -1.14 -10.59 18.99
C ASN A 28 0.17 -10.73 18.21
N VAL A 29 0.09 -10.91 16.90
CA VAL A 29 1.25 -10.96 16.00
C VAL A 29 0.90 -10.11 14.79
N ILE A 30 1.71 -9.09 14.56
CA ILE A 30 1.71 -8.34 13.32
C ILE A 30 3.11 -8.51 12.74
N THR A 31 3.19 -8.91 11.49
CA THR A 31 4.42 -8.83 10.69
C THR A 31 4.20 -7.80 9.59
N GLY A 32 5.28 -7.14 9.21
CA GLY A 32 5.26 -6.16 8.13
C GLY A 32 6.42 -6.40 7.18
N ALA A 33 6.19 -6.13 5.92
CA ALA A 33 7.22 -6.09 4.90
C ALA A 33 7.00 -4.87 4.02
N SER A 34 8.08 -4.24 3.60
CA SER A 34 8.02 -3.17 2.62
C SER A 34 9.29 -3.16 1.79
N SER A 35 9.15 -2.81 0.52
CA SER A 35 10.24 -2.73 -0.44
C SER A 35 9.97 -1.57 -1.39
N ALA A 36 11.01 -0.87 -1.79
CA ALA A 36 10.94 0.15 -2.81
C ALA A 36 12.16 0.05 -3.73
N TYR A 37 11.96 0.34 -5.01
CA TYR A 37 13.06 0.57 -5.94
C TYR A 37 12.72 1.72 -6.89
N ALA A 38 13.73 2.50 -7.25
CA ALA A 38 13.49 3.69 -8.05
C ALA A 38 13.38 3.39 -9.54
N GLU A 39 14.09 2.40 -10.04
CA GLU A 39 14.11 2.02 -11.45
C GLU A 39 14.27 0.51 -11.60
N SER A 40 13.60 -0.06 -12.60
CA SER A 40 13.88 -1.38 -13.15
C SER A 40 13.57 -1.37 -14.64
N VAL A 41 14.52 -1.80 -15.45
CA VAL A 41 14.40 -1.94 -16.91
C VAL A 41 14.78 -3.37 -17.25
N ALA A 42 13.89 -4.09 -17.93
CA ALA A 42 14.16 -5.41 -18.46
C ALA A 42 13.50 -5.52 -19.84
N VAL A 43 14.26 -5.17 -20.89
CA VAL A 43 13.76 -5.16 -22.27
C VAL A 43 14.63 -6.05 -23.15
N THR A 44 14.00 -7.02 -23.79
CA THR A 44 14.62 -7.88 -24.79
C THR A 44 14.38 -7.32 -26.19
N ILE A 45 15.42 -7.34 -27.02
CA ILE A 45 15.38 -7.01 -28.44
C ILE A 45 15.56 -8.31 -29.22
N THR A 46 14.52 -8.74 -29.92
CA THR A 46 14.56 -9.95 -30.74
C THR A 46 14.55 -9.57 -32.22
N PRO A 47 15.69 -9.63 -32.92
CA PRO A 47 15.75 -9.33 -34.35
C PRO A 47 15.19 -10.49 -35.19
N LEU A 48 14.66 -10.16 -36.37
CA LEU A 48 14.22 -11.16 -37.35
C LEU A 48 15.38 -12.03 -37.85
N ILE A 49 16.57 -11.42 -37.93
CA ILE A 49 17.82 -12.10 -38.30
C ILE A 49 18.94 -11.65 -37.34
N GLY A 50 19.75 -12.59 -36.87
CA GLY A 50 20.88 -12.32 -35.99
C GLY A 50 20.64 -12.74 -34.54
N VAL A 51 21.40 -12.14 -33.62
CA VAL A 51 21.42 -12.47 -32.19
C VAL A 51 20.55 -11.50 -31.41
N SER A 52 19.83 -11.99 -30.39
CA SER A 52 19.04 -11.15 -29.49
C SER A 52 19.93 -10.23 -28.65
N GLY A 53 19.45 -9.02 -28.39
CA GLY A 53 20.02 -8.09 -27.43
C GLY A 53 19.14 -7.97 -26.20
N ALA A 54 19.71 -7.49 -25.08
CA ALA A 54 18.96 -7.14 -23.89
C ALA A 54 19.41 -5.77 -23.39
N LEU A 55 18.44 -5.01 -22.88
CA LEU A 55 18.63 -3.77 -22.16
C LEU A 55 18.12 -4.01 -20.75
N GLU A 56 19.05 -4.09 -19.80
CA GLU A 56 18.73 -4.43 -18.42
C GLU A 56 19.37 -3.43 -17.47
N SER A 57 18.60 -3.03 -16.46
CA SER A 57 19.06 -2.23 -15.33
C SER A 57 18.15 -2.44 -14.13
N GLY A 58 18.73 -2.30 -12.95
CA GLY A 58 18.02 -2.42 -11.70
C GLY A 58 17.52 -3.85 -11.42
N PRO A 59 16.60 -3.99 -10.44
CA PRO A 59 16.01 -2.90 -9.67
C PRO A 59 17.05 -2.14 -8.84
N GLY A 60 17.00 -0.80 -8.83
CA GLY A 60 17.99 0.01 -8.12
C GLY A 60 17.65 1.50 -7.96
N PRO A 61 18.15 2.16 -6.89
CA PRO A 61 18.54 1.54 -5.62
C PRO A 61 17.33 0.84 -4.98
N VAL A 62 17.57 -0.19 -4.18
CA VAL A 62 16.50 -0.96 -3.50
C VAL A 62 16.60 -0.74 -2.00
N ALA A 63 15.53 -0.32 -1.34
CA ALA A 63 15.40 -0.32 0.11
C ALA A 63 14.31 -1.31 0.50
N ALA A 64 14.60 -2.20 1.45
CA ALA A 64 13.64 -3.21 1.89
C ALA A 64 13.87 -3.59 3.35
N GLY A 65 12.81 -4.06 4.00
CA GLY A 65 12.86 -4.56 5.36
C GLY A 65 11.71 -5.50 5.68
N THR A 66 11.89 -6.27 6.74
CA THR A 66 10.84 -7.12 7.31
C THR A 66 10.84 -6.97 8.82
N ALA A 67 9.64 -6.90 9.39
CA ALA A 67 9.41 -6.82 10.82
C ALA A 67 9.02 -8.22 11.35
N PRO A 68 9.43 -8.56 12.59
CA PRO A 68 8.89 -7.89 13.77
C PRO A 68 9.79 -6.85 14.42
N ALA A 69 11.01 -6.62 13.94
CA ALA A 69 11.79 -5.47 14.38
C ALA A 69 11.44 -4.27 13.49
N ALA A 70 11.19 -3.11 14.11
CA ALA A 70 10.98 -1.88 13.37
C ALA A 70 12.23 -1.52 12.55
N TYR A 71 12.03 -0.95 11.37
CA TYR A 71 13.11 -0.56 10.45
C TYR A 71 12.74 0.74 9.73
N ASN A 72 13.77 1.44 9.25
CA ASN A 72 13.64 2.64 8.43
C ASN A 72 14.90 2.77 7.56
N GLU A 73 14.85 2.16 6.39
CA GLU A 73 15.96 2.07 5.45
C GLU A 73 15.75 3.06 4.31
N MET A 74 16.82 3.73 3.90
CA MET A 74 16.82 4.61 2.74
C MET A 74 18.10 4.41 1.95
N HIS A 75 17.97 4.12 0.67
CA HIS A 75 19.09 3.99 -0.26
C HIS A 75 18.92 4.99 -1.41
N SER A 76 20.05 5.48 -1.91
CA SER A 76 20.09 6.46 -2.98
C SER A 76 21.19 6.16 -4.00
N ALA A 77 20.93 6.50 -5.26
CA ALA A 77 21.94 6.53 -6.32
C ALA A 77 21.95 7.94 -6.94
N LEU A 78 23.13 8.43 -7.31
CA LEU A 78 23.29 9.82 -7.75
C LEU A 78 22.67 10.09 -9.14
N SER A 79 22.88 9.17 -10.06
CA SER A 79 22.31 9.20 -11.41
C SER A 79 22.44 7.82 -12.05
N LEU A 80 21.58 7.58 -13.04
CA LEU A 80 21.63 6.39 -13.88
C LEU A 80 21.58 6.83 -15.33
N THR A 81 22.36 6.20 -16.19
CA THR A 81 22.27 6.39 -17.63
C THR A 81 22.49 5.06 -18.32
N ILE A 82 21.53 4.65 -19.14
CA ILE A 82 21.55 3.42 -19.92
C ILE A 82 21.56 3.79 -21.40
N GLY A 83 22.77 3.91 -21.95
CA GLY A 83 22.98 4.36 -23.32
C GLY A 83 22.24 5.68 -23.61
N ASN A 84 21.41 5.68 -24.66
CA ASN A 84 20.58 6.83 -25.04
C ASN A 84 19.09 6.64 -24.70
N ILE A 85 18.76 5.62 -23.91
CA ILE A 85 17.38 5.17 -23.68
C ILE A 85 16.85 5.69 -22.36
N LEU A 86 17.63 5.59 -21.30
CA LEU A 86 17.24 6.09 -19.98
C LEU A 86 18.34 7.00 -19.44
N SER A 87 17.94 8.13 -18.90
CA SER A 87 18.75 9.00 -18.06
C SER A 87 17.91 9.46 -16.88
N THR A 88 18.50 9.47 -15.70
CA THR A 88 17.89 10.02 -14.49
C THR A 88 18.91 10.87 -13.75
N GLY A 89 18.40 11.81 -12.96
CA GLY A 89 19.10 12.37 -11.82
C GLY A 89 19.08 11.42 -10.64
N VAL A 90 18.98 11.99 -9.44
CA VAL A 90 19.02 11.24 -8.18
C VAL A 90 17.85 10.27 -8.09
N LEU A 91 18.16 9.06 -7.67
CA LEU A 91 17.19 8.02 -7.38
C LEU A 91 17.20 7.74 -5.87
N ASN A 92 16.03 7.63 -5.27
CA ASN A 92 15.88 7.25 -3.87
C ASN A 92 14.84 6.15 -3.72
N ALA A 93 15.10 5.24 -2.79
CA ALA A 93 14.16 4.24 -2.33
C ALA A 93 14.17 4.23 -0.80
N GLY A 94 12.98 4.13 -0.20
CA GLY A 94 12.76 4.11 1.23
C GLY A 94 11.79 3.00 1.61
N ALA A 95 12.07 2.33 2.72
CA ALA A 95 11.23 1.29 3.28
C ALA A 95 11.23 1.41 4.81
N ALA A 96 10.05 1.44 5.42
CA ALA A 96 9.92 1.59 6.86
C ALA A 96 8.73 0.80 7.43
N SER A 97 8.85 0.43 8.69
CA SER A 97 7.78 -0.20 9.47
C SER A 97 7.97 0.07 10.94
N ASN A 98 6.87 0.30 11.66
CA ASN A 98 6.87 0.38 13.13
C ASN A 98 6.39 -0.92 13.80
N VAL A 99 6.21 -1.99 13.02
CA VAL A 99 5.86 -3.30 13.56
C VAL A 99 7.02 -3.76 14.44
N ASP A 100 6.74 -3.86 15.74
CA ASP A 100 7.68 -4.16 16.82
C ASP A 100 7.22 -5.38 17.66
N GLY A 101 6.18 -6.09 17.18
CA GLY A 101 5.52 -7.19 17.90
C GLY A 101 4.64 -6.76 19.09
N SER A 102 4.51 -5.46 19.36
CA SER A 102 3.62 -4.94 20.41
C SER A 102 2.20 -4.65 19.89
N SER A 103 1.22 -4.50 20.79
CA SER A 103 -0.14 -4.08 20.42
C SER A 103 -0.18 -2.62 19.97
N GLY A 104 -1.18 -2.27 19.16
CA GLY A 104 -1.44 -0.89 18.72
C GLY A 104 -1.24 -0.70 17.22
N ALA A 105 -1.59 0.49 16.72
CA ALA A 105 -1.58 0.79 15.29
C ALA A 105 -0.21 0.55 14.66
N LYS A 106 -0.16 -0.36 13.70
CA LYS A 106 1.06 -0.67 12.95
C LYS A 106 0.95 -0.17 11.51
N PHE A 107 2.11 0.11 10.93
CA PHE A 107 2.24 0.46 9.54
C PHE A 107 3.44 -0.24 8.90
N ALA A 108 3.31 -0.47 7.60
CA ALA A 108 4.43 -0.68 6.69
C ALA A 108 4.30 0.35 5.57
N SER A 109 5.42 0.96 5.19
CA SER A 109 5.46 2.03 4.18
C SER A 109 6.67 1.88 3.29
N ALA A 110 6.48 2.13 2.00
CA ALA A 110 7.52 2.20 1.00
C ALA A 110 7.36 3.48 0.18
N SER A 111 8.48 4.04 -0.27
CA SER A 111 8.49 5.20 -1.15
C SER A 111 9.66 5.12 -2.11
N ALA A 112 9.46 5.52 -3.37
CA ALA A 112 10.54 5.71 -4.33
C ALA A 112 10.41 7.06 -5.03
N SER A 113 11.54 7.73 -5.26
CA SER A 113 11.59 8.97 -6.02
C SER A 113 12.69 8.95 -7.07
N VAL A 114 12.40 9.56 -8.22
CA VAL A 114 13.35 9.74 -9.32
C VAL A 114 13.32 11.19 -9.77
N ASP A 115 14.48 11.81 -9.77
CA ASP A 115 14.68 13.17 -10.27
C ASP A 115 15.06 13.15 -11.76
N GLN A 116 14.59 14.14 -12.52
CA GLN A 116 14.99 14.39 -13.90
C GLN A 116 14.97 13.14 -14.82
N LEU A 117 13.81 12.50 -14.96
CA LEU A 117 13.63 11.38 -15.88
C LEU A 117 13.72 11.85 -17.34
N GLY A 118 14.55 11.17 -18.11
CA GLY A 118 14.54 11.18 -19.57
C GLY A 118 14.53 9.76 -20.11
N LEU A 119 13.38 9.29 -20.58
CA LEU A 119 13.19 8.03 -21.27
C LEU A 119 12.99 8.27 -22.77
N ARG A 120 13.63 7.46 -23.60
CA ARG A 120 13.49 7.46 -25.06
C ARG A 120 13.33 6.04 -25.54
N ILE A 121 12.09 5.65 -25.84
CA ILE A 121 11.74 4.36 -26.40
C ILE A 121 11.69 4.51 -27.93
N LEU A 122 12.46 3.67 -28.64
CA LEU A 122 12.45 3.56 -30.11
C LEU A 122 12.88 4.84 -30.87
N ASN A 123 13.49 5.83 -30.22
CA ASN A 123 13.72 7.18 -30.77
C ASN A 123 12.45 7.94 -31.23
N VAL A 124 11.27 7.36 -31.04
CA VAL A 124 9.98 7.93 -31.47
C VAL A 124 9.19 8.44 -30.26
N LEU A 125 9.20 7.71 -29.15
CA LEU A 125 8.50 8.10 -27.94
C LEU A 125 9.48 8.56 -26.86
N GLY A 126 9.40 9.83 -26.49
CA GLY A 126 10.09 10.37 -25.32
C GLY A 126 9.14 10.42 -24.13
N ILE A 127 9.60 10.09 -22.93
CA ILE A 127 8.89 10.38 -21.68
C ILE A 127 9.86 11.14 -20.80
N GLY A 128 9.46 12.31 -20.33
CA GLY A 128 10.27 13.13 -19.44
C GLY A 128 9.47 13.57 -18.22
N ALA A 129 10.10 13.67 -17.07
CA ALA A 129 9.52 14.23 -15.87
C ALA A 129 10.61 14.87 -15.02
N THR A 130 10.30 15.98 -14.34
CA THR A 130 11.27 16.62 -13.45
C THR A 130 11.34 15.93 -12.10
N ALA A 131 10.21 15.42 -11.59
CA ALA A 131 10.20 14.62 -10.38
C ALA A 131 9.12 13.55 -10.46
N ILE A 132 9.49 12.33 -10.09
CA ILE A 132 8.61 11.18 -9.99
C ILE A 132 8.65 10.70 -8.54
N GLY A 133 7.49 10.39 -8.00
CA GLY A 133 7.36 9.81 -6.67
C GLY A 133 6.28 8.74 -6.67
N SER A 134 6.53 7.66 -5.93
CA SER A 134 5.54 6.65 -5.55
C SER A 134 5.58 6.49 -4.03
N SER A 135 4.43 6.21 -3.43
CA SER A 135 4.35 5.74 -2.05
C SER A 135 3.26 4.70 -1.89
N ALA A 136 3.56 3.66 -1.12
CA ALA A 136 2.60 2.65 -0.70
C ALA A 136 2.65 2.56 0.83
N GLN A 137 1.49 2.61 1.47
CA GLN A 137 1.38 2.46 2.91
C GLN A 137 0.21 1.56 3.26
N VAL A 138 0.43 0.68 4.22
CA VAL A 138 -0.59 -0.13 4.86
C VAL A 138 -0.56 0.20 6.34
N ASP A 139 -1.71 0.60 6.88
CA ASP A 139 -1.90 0.90 8.29
C ASP A 139 -2.98 0.02 8.89
N GLY A 140 -2.91 -0.20 10.20
CA GLY A 140 -4.00 -0.74 10.98
C GLY A 140 -3.58 -1.88 11.89
N ASP A 141 -4.57 -2.72 12.20
CA ASP A 141 -4.46 -3.90 13.04
C ASP A 141 -5.44 -4.97 12.53
N TYR A 142 -5.41 -6.18 13.10
CA TYR A 142 -6.32 -7.26 12.77
C TYR A 142 -7.79 -6.78 12.73
N GLY A 143 -8.47 -7.11 11.65
CA GLY A 143 -9.87 -6.75 11.43
C GLY A 143 -10.13 -5.39 10.77
N ALA A 144 -9.11 -4.52 10.67
CA ALA A 144 -9.27 -3.20 10.07
C ALA A 144 -7.94 -2.68 9.51
N PHE A 145 -7.50 -3.24 8.38
CA PHE A 145 -6.42 -2.65 7.61
C PHE A 145 -6.92 -1.59 6.62
N THR A 146 -6.13 -0.55 6.45
CA THR A 146 -6.32 0.49 5.43
C THR A 146 -5.08 0.62 4.58
N THR A 147 -5.25 0.76 3.27
CA THR A 147 -4.15 0.99 2.33
C THR A 147 -4.25 2.39 1.74
N SER A 148 -3.10 3.02 1.52
CA SER A 148 -3.01 4.32 0.83
C SER A 148 -1.84 4.32 -0.14
N GLY A 149 -2.13 4.74 -1.38
CA GLY A 149 -1.17 4.80 -2.47
C GLY A 149 -1.19 6.17 -3.13
N LEU A 150 -0.01 6.71 -3.41
CA LEU A 150 0.14 8.00 -4.07
C LEU A 150 1.20 7.91 -5.17
N THR A 151 0.96 8.65 -6.24
CA THR A 151 1.96 8.93 -7.28
C THR A 151 2.04 10.44 -7.51
N THR A 152 3.26 10.96 -7.63
CA THR A 152 3.52 12.36 -8.01
C THR A 152 4.33 12.39 -9.29
N LEU A 153 3.82 13.05 -10.33
CA LEU A 153 4.51 13.23 -11.62
C LEU A 153 4.59 14.71 -11.94
N ALA A 154 5.71 15.35 -11.59
CA ALA A 154 5.96 16.75 -11.90
C ALA A 154 6.61 16.90 -13.27
N GLY A 155 6.08 17.83 -14.08
CA GLY A 155 6.64 18.13 -15.40
C GLY A 155 6.56 16.96 -16.39
N LEU A 156 5.58 16.06 -16.22
CA LEU A 156 5.41 14.91 -17.11
C LEU A 156 5.17 15.39 -18.54
N SER A 157 6.00 14.92 -19.46
CA SER A 157 5.92 15.19 -20.88
C SER A 157 6.05 13.89 -21.65
N VAL A 158 5.22 13.74 -22.68
CA VAL A 158 5.24 12.57 -23.55
C VAL A 158 5.41 13.07 -24.98
N GLY A 159 6.47 12.61 -25.64
CA GLY A 159 6.84 12.98 -27.00
C GLY A 159 5.67 12.72 -27.95
N GLY A 160 5.26 13.77 -28.67
CA GLY A 160 4.10 13.73 -29.57
C GLY A 160 2.75 14.10 -28.93
N ILE A 161 2.65 14.14 -27.60
CA ILE A 161 1.40 14.44 -26.85
C ILE A 161 1.52 15.74 -26.03
N GLY A 162 2.74 16.18 -25.71
CA GLY A 162 2.99 17.42 -24.96
C GLY A 162 3.11 17.21 -23.45
N ILE A 163 2.97 18.29 -22.67
CA ILE A 163 3.03 18.24 -21.20
C ILE A 163 1.64 17.90 -20.65
N LEU A 164 1.57 16.90 -19.76
CA LEU A 164 0.39 16.58 -18.97
C LEU A 164 0.41 17.39 -17.67
N THR A 165 -0.62 18.19 -17.43
CA THR A 165 -0.74 19.06 -16.24
C THR A 165 -1.68 18.51 -15.17
N VAL A 166 -2.28 17.34 -15.39
CA VAL A 166 -3.23 16.72 -14.47
C VAL A 166 -2.57 15.55 -13.77
N ALA A 167 -2.74 15.46 -12.44
CA ALA A 167 -2.28 14.32 -11.66
C ALA A 167 -3.07 13.06 -12.08
N PRO A 168 -2.40 11.94 -12.41
CA PRO A 168 -3.07 10.74 -12.89
C PRO A 168 -3.98 10.14 -11.81
N THR A 169 -5.13 9.62 -12.23
CA THR A 169 -5.98 8.79 -11.36
C THR A 169 -5.33 7.44 -11.10
N VAL A 170 -5.88 6.64 -10.19
CA VAL A 170 -5.40 5.27 -9.97
C VAL A 170 -5.55 4.44 -11.24
N ASN A 171 -4.49 3.72 -11.64
CA ASN A 171 -4.41 2.89 -12.85
C ASN A 171 -4.73 3.65 -14.15
N ASP A 172 -4.24 4.89 -14.29
CA ASP A 172 -4.50 5.73 -15.45
C ASP A 172 -3.71 5.25 -16.68
N VAL A 173 -4.41 4.84 -17.73
CA VAL A 173 -3.78 4.35 -18.96
C VAL A 173 -3.52 5.52 -19.89
N LEU A 174 -2.25 5.91 -19.98
CA LEU A 174 -1.81 7.03 -20.81
C LEU A 174 -1.75 6.66 -22.29
N LEU A 175 -1.25 5.46 -22.59
CA LEU A 175 -1.11 4.96 -23.95
C LEU A 175 -1.30 3.45 -23.96
N ASP A 176 -2.02 2.95 -24.94
CA ASP A 176 -2.14 1.52 -25.24
C ASP A 176 -2.26 1.36 -26.76
N LEU A 177 -1.14 1.11 -27.43
CA LEU A 177 -1.07 1.06 -28.88
C LEU A 177 0.07 0.17 -29.37
N ALA A 178 -0.22 -0.70 -30.33
CA ALA A 178 0.77 -1.50 -31.06
C ALA A 178 1.73 -2.28 -30.14
N GLY A 179 1.19 -2.85 -29.05
CA GLY A 179 1.95 -3.64 -28.08
C GLY A 179 2.69 -2.82 -27.02
N LEU A 180 2.70 -1.48 -27.14
CA LEU A 180 3.23 -0.57 -26.13
C LEU A 180 2.08 -0.11 -25.24
N ARG A 181 2.19 -0.33 -23.94
CA ARG A 181 1.25 0.17 -22.95
C ARG A 181 1.96 0.91 -21.82
N ILE A 182 1.44 2.08 -21.47
CA ILE A 182 1.95 2.95 -20.41
C ILE A 182 0.82 3.19 -19.40
N VAL A 183 1.03 2.75 -18.17
CA VAL A 183 0.13 2.98 -17.05
C VAL A 183 0.81 3.90 -16.04
N LEU A 184 0.13 4.97 -15.67
CA LEU A 184 0.55 5.90 -14.63
C LEU A 184 -0.19 5.56 -13.34
N ASN A 185 0.49 5.75 -12.20
CA ASN A 185 -0.08 5.50 -10.88
C ASN A 185 -0.79 4.13 -10.79
N GLU A 186 -0.12 3.09 -11.25
CA GLU A 186 -0.64 1.73 -11.16
C GLU A 186 -0.64 1.31 -9.70
N GLN A 187 -1.79 0.89 -9.18
CA GLN A 187 -1.95 0.42 -7.81
C GLN A 187 -2.55 -0.98 -7.80
N ILE A 188 -1.83 -1.90 -7.15
CA ILE A 188 -2.18 -3.31 -7.04
C ILE A 188 -2.40 -3.61 -5.56
N ALA A 189 -3.66 -3.61 -5.14
CA ALA A 189 -4.04 -3.99 -3.79
C ALA A 189 -4.01 -5.51 -3.64
N SER A 190 -3.58 -5.99 -2.47
CA SER A 190 -3.58 -7.41 -2.11
C SER A 190 -4.07 -7.63 -0.68
N GLY A 191 -4.38 -8.89 -0.34
CA GLY A 191 -4.92 -9.25 0.97
C GLY A 191 -6.44 -9.12 1.09
N ASN A 192 -6.96 -9.39 2.28
CA ASN A 192 -8.40 -9.42 2.58
C ASN A 192 -8.87 -8.23 3.44
N GLY A 193 -7.97 -7.32 3.81
CA GLY A 193 -8.26 -6.17 4.67
C GLY A 193 -8.50 -6.52 6.15
N VAL A 194 -8.43 -7.80 6.52
CA VAL A 194 -8.76 -8.33 7.85
C VAL A 194 -7.53 -8.94 8.51
N SER A 195 -6.94 -9.96 7.90
CA SER A 195 -5.72 -10.63 8.38
C SER A 195 -4.50 -10.30 7.54
N THR A 196 -4.70 -9.83 6.31
CA THR A 196 -3.62 -9.38 5.42
C THR A 196 -4.07 -8.17 4.63
N ALA A 197 -3.15 -7.25 4.37
CA ALA A 197 -3.36 -6.15 3.44
C ALA A 197 -2.02 -5.76 2.82
N GLY A 198 -2.05 -5.50 1.52
CA GLY A 198 -0.89 -5.05 0.77
C GLY A 198 -1.26 -4.06 -0.30
N LEU A 199 -0.26 -3.29 -0.72
CA LEU A 199 -0.36 -2.35 -1.81
C LEU A 199 0.98 -2.25 -2.51
N GLY A 200 1.00 -2.56 -3.81
CA GLY A 200 2.07 -2.18 -4.72
C GLY A 200 1.66 -0.94 -5.51
N VAL A 201 2.59 0.00 -5.71
CA VAL A 201 2.39 1.23 -6.47
C VAL A 201 3.55 1.42 -7.44
N ASN A 202 3.24 1.51 -8.74
CA ASN A 202 4.18 1.95 -9.77
C ASN A 202 3.82 3.36 -10.20
N ALA A 203 4.76 4.30 -10.13
CA ALA A 203 4.50 5.65 -10.63
C ALA A 203 4.33 5.65 -12.16
N ILE A 204 5.23 4.96 -12.86
CA ILE A 204 5.14 4.70 -14.31
C ILE A 204 5.47 3.23 -14.55
N HIS A 205 4.56 2.51 -15.20
CA HIS A 205 4.81 1.17 -15.73
C HIS A 205 4.62 1.17 -17.25
N ILE A 206 5.66 0.73 -17.96
CA ILE A 206 5.67 0.60 -19.42
C ILE A 206 5.83 -0.88 -19.73
N SER A 207 4.87 -1.46 -20.42
CA SER A 207 4.92 -2.83 -20.93
C SER A 207 5.06 -2.82 -22.45
N LEU A 208 5.94 -3.68 -22.95
CA LEU A 208 6.25 -3.89 -24.36
C LEU A 208 5.93 -5.34 -24.70
N THR A 209 5.02 -5.54 -25.65
CA THR A 209 4.66 -6.86 -26.18
C THR A 209 4.73 -6.81 -27.69
N ASP A 210 5.75 -7.44 -28.24
CA ASP A 210 6.04 -7.51 -29.68
C ASP A 210 6.05 -6.14 -30.38
N VAL A 211 6.58 -5.11 -29.71
CA VAL A 211 6.60 -3.75 -30.25
C VAL A 211 7.60 -3.66 -31.39
N PRO A 212 7.18 -3.26 -32.61
CA PRO A 212 8.09 -3.16 -33.75
C PRO A 212 9.21 -2.14 -33.51
N TYR A 213 10.45 -2.56 -33.73
CA TYR A 213 11.65 -1.73 -33.61
C TYR A 213 12.61 -1.98 -34.77
N LEU A 214 13.36 -0.96 -35.16
CA LEU A 214 14.46 -1.12 -36.08
C LEU A 214 15.77 -1.06 -35.32
N TRP A 215 16.44 -2.21 -35.16
CA TRP A 215 17.77 -2.25 -34.57
C TRP A 215 18.82 -2.04 -35.66
N GLY A 216 19.19 -0.79 -35.89
CA GLY A 216 20.00 -0.38 -37.04
C GLY A 216 19.18 -0.44 -38.33
N ILE A 217 19.38 -1.49 -39.14
CA ILE A 217 18.60 -1.77 -40.36
C ILE A 217 17.80 -3.07 -40.28
N VAL A 218 17.90 -3.79 -39.15
CA VAL A 218 17.25 -5.09 -38.98
C VAL A 218 15.90 -4.89 -38.30
N PRO A 219 14.80 -5.39 -38.89
CA PRO A 219 13.51 -5.44 -38.21
C PRO A 219 13.60 -6.33 -36.97
N SER A 220 13.14 -5.79 -35.85
CA SER A 220 13.17 -6.42 -34.53
C SER A 220 11.86 -6.17 -33.80
N VAL A 221 11.63 -6.93 -32.72
CA VAL A 221 10.56 -6.67 -31.77
C VAL A 221 11.13 -6.43 -30.37
N LEU A 222 10.50 -5.54 -29.61
CA LEU A 222 10.79 -5.32 -28.19
C LEU A 222 9.76 -6.04 -27.32
N ASN A 223 10.26 -6.68 -26.28
CA ASN A 223 9.46 -7.34 -25.25
C ASN A 223 10.01 -7.03 -23.86
N GLY A 224 9.13 -6.84 -22.88
CA GLY A 224 9.51 -6.66 -21.48
C GLY A 224 8.93 -5.41 -20.86
N ASP A 225 9.52 -5.00 -19.73
CA ASP A 225 8.94 -4.00 -18.84
C ASP A 225 9.95 -2.95 -18.41
N ILE A 226 9.44 -1.74 -18.19
CA ILE A 226 10.16 -0.63 -17.57
C ILE A 226 9.27 -0.09 -16.46
N VAL A 227 9.80 -0.07 -15.23
CA VAL A 227 9.13 0.46 -14.05
C VAL A 227 9.97 1.58 -13.46
N ILE A 228 9.35 2.75 -13.31
CA ILE A 228 9.96 3.91 -12.65
C ILE A 228 9.15 4.22 -11.39
N GLY A 229 9.83 4.24 -10.25
CA GLY A 229 9.27 4.50 -8.94
C GLY A 229 8.31 3.40 -8.50
N HIS A 230 8.84 2.31 -7.96
CA HIS A 230 8.05 1.24 -7.36
C HIS A 230 8.11 1.31 -5.83
N SER A 231 6.94 1.13 -5.20
CA SER A 231 6.79 1.01 -3.75
C SER A 231 5.80 -0.10 -3.42
N GLU A 232 6.17 -0.97 -2.49
CA GLU A 232 5.30 -2.04 -1.98
C GLU A 232 5.32 -2.07 -0.45
N ALA A 233 4.13 -2.18 0.14
CA ALA A 233 3.96 -2.38 1.57
C ALA A 233 2.94 -3.50 1.84
N PHE A 234 3.20 -4.28 2.88
CA PHE A 234 2.37 -5.43 3.25
C PHE A 234 2.35 -5.61 4.78
N LEU A 235 1.16 -5.84 5.33
CA LEU A 235 0.97 -6.25 6.72
C LEU A 235 0.22 -7.58 6.78
N THR A 236 0.61 -8.41 7.76
CA THR A 236 -0.14 -9.59 8.16
C THR A 236 -0.39 -9.53 9.65
N ALA A 237 -1.62 -9.84 10.07
CA ALA A 237 -1.99 -9.94 11.45
C ALA A 237 -2.80 -11.22 11.72
N ALA A 238 -2.53 -11.83 12.88
CA ALA A 238 -3.34 -12.92 13.40
C ALA A 238 -4.21 -12.42 14.56
N PRO A 239 -5.44 -12.95 14.72
CA PRO A 239 -6.27 -12.62 15.86
C PRO A 239 -5.53 -12.98 17.15
N SER A 240 -5.70 -12.17 18.18
CA SER A 240 -5.34 -12.59 19.54
C SER A 240 -6.02 -13.92 19.88
N THR A 241 -5.27 -15.02 19.84
CA THR A 241 -5.65 -16.27 20.50
C THR A 241 -5.43 -16.03 21.98
N GLY A 242 -6.34 -15.28 22.60
CA GLY A 242 -6.14 -14.81 23.96
C GLY A 242 -5.67 -15.95 24.86
N ALA A 243 -4.64 -15.70 25.66
CA ALA A 243 -4.64 -16.26 27.00
C ALA A 243 -5.89 -15.66 27.68
N ASN A 244 -7.05 -16.32 27.51
CA ASN A 244 -8.39 -15.93 27.93
C ASN A 244 -8.73 -14.43 27.76
N PRO A 245 -9.53 -14.01 26.75
CA PRO A 245 -10.40 -12.88 27.01
C PRO A 245 -11.31 -13.31 28.15
N VAL A 246 -11.05 -12.87 29.38
CA VAL A 246 -12.07 -12.94 30.44
C VAL A 246 -13.28 -12.20 29.86
N PRO A 247 -14.45 -12.85 29.69
CA PRO A 247 -15.61 -12.18 29.12
C PRO A 247 -16.13 -11.12 30.10
N GLU A 248 -15.56 -9.92 30.09
CA GLU A 248 -16.07 -8.78 30.84
C GLU A 248 -17.02 -7.95 29.97
N PRO A 249 -18.14 -8.56 29.56
CA PRO A 249 -19.41 -7.85 29.77
C PRO A 249 -20.46 -8.69 30.54
N ALA A 250 -20.26 -10.00 30.69
CA ALA A 250 -21.24 -10.89 31.34
C ALA A 250 -21.13 -10.88 32.87
N THR A 251 -19.92 -10.79 33.43
CA THR A 251 -19.70 -10.70 34.89
C THR A 251 -20.11 -9.35 35.46
N LEU A 252 -19.87 -8.24 34.77
CA LEU A 252 -20.35 -6.91 35.18
C LEU A 252 -21.86 -6.77 35.04
N SER A 253 -22.47 -7.35 34.00
CA SER A 253 -23.93 -7.38 33.86
C SER A 253 -24.58 -8.33 34.88
N LEU A 254 -23.97 -9.46 35.20
CA LEU A 254 -24.43 -10.37 36.26
C LEU A 254 -24.24 -9.76 37.65
N ALA A 255 -23.12 -9.09 37.93
CA ALA A 255 -22.88 -8.36 39.17
C ALA A 255 -23.85 -7.16 39.31
N GLY A 256 -24.09 -6.43 38.22
CA GLY A 256 -25.10 -5.37 38.15
C GLY A 256 -26.52 -5.90 38.38
N ALA A 257 -26.88 -7.03 37.75
CA ALA A 257 -28.17 -7.68 37.95
C ALA A 257 -28.34 -8.23 39.38
N ALA A 258 -27.27 -8.79 39.97
CA ALA A 258 -27.26 -9.27 41.35
C ALA A 258 -27.43 -8.12 42.35
N LEU A 259 -26.73 -7.00 42.15
CA LEU A 259 -26.89 -5.80 42.96
C LEU A 259 -28.31 -5.23 42.84
N MET A 260 -28.86 -5.15 41.64
CA MET A 260 -30.25 -4.72 41.40
C MET A 260 -31.27 -5.65 42.07
N GLY A 261 -31.04 -6.97 42.04
CA GLY A 261 -31.83 -7.96 42.76
C GLY A 261 -31.81 -7.75 44.28
N LEU A 262 -30.63 -7.48 44.86
CA LEU A 262 -30.46 -7.19 46.29
C LEU A 262 -31.18 -5.91 46.73
N PHE A 263 -31.12 -4.84 45.93
CA PHE A 263 -31.86 -3.60 46.19
C PHE A 263 -33.38 -3.79 46.05
N GLY A 264 -33.83 -4.60 45.09
CA GLY A 264 -35.24 -4.99 44.93
C GLY A 264 -35.78 -5.80 46.11
N LEU A 265 -34.99 -6.73 46.64
CA LEU A 265 -35.35 -7.57 47.80
C LEU A 265 -35.37 -6.76 49.11
N ARG A 266 -34.47 -5.78 49.28
CA ARG A 266 -34.50 -4.86 50.44
C ARG A 266 -35.77 -4.01 50.50
N ARG A 267 -36.30 -3.57 49.35
CA ARG A 267 -37.57 -2.80 49.32
C ARG A 267 -38.78 -3.61 49.77
N LYS A 268 -38.81 -4.93 49.53
CA LYS A 268 -39.91 -5.80 49.98
C LYS A 268 -39.91 -6.08 51.49
N ARG A 269 -38.78 -5.95 52.18
CA ARG A 269 -38.68 -6.19 53.63
C ARG A 269 -39.07 -4.99 54.51
N VAL A 270 -39.21 -3.80 53.94
CA VAL A 270 -39.57 -2.57 54.69
C VAL A 270 -41.09 -2.29 54.64
N THR A 271 -41.88 -3.20 54.07
CA THR A 271 -43.35 -3.07 53.96
C THR A 271 -44.13 -4.24 54.57
N ALA A 272 -43.53 -4.96 55.53
CA ALA A 272 -44.23 -5.89 56.40
C ALA A 272 -44.33 -5.28 57.81
#